data_AF-A0A7V1EQ22-F1
#
_entry.id   AF-A0A7V1EQ22-F1
#
_cell.length_a   1.000
_cell.length_b   1.000
_cell.length_c   1.000
_cell.angle_alpha   90.00
_cell.angle_beta   90.00
_cell.angle_gamma   90.00
#
_symmetry.space_group_name_H-M   'P 1'
#
loop_
_entity.id
_entity.type
_entity.pdbx_description
1 polymer ?
#
loop_
_entity_poly.entity_id
_entity_poly.type
_entity_poly.pdbx_seq_one_letter_code
_entity_poly.pdbx_strand_id
1 'polypeptide(L)'
;MSKTMYEKIWESHLVHQEPGQAPLLYVDRHLMHEVTSPQAFEGLKMANRKVRNPHSILATLDHCVPTKDRDKPIADPVAKKQIETMIGNCEFYGLNLYDMKDPNNGVIHIVVPEHGFVHPGMVVVCGDSHTATHGAFGALAFGIGTSEVEHVMATQTLPQEKSRSLLVRVEGSLSEHCTAKDIALAIIGKIGTAGGNGHVIEFSGEAVRDLSMEGRMTLCNMAIEAGARAGLIAPDQKTYDYLKGKEFAPGPDDWELALNYWQSLPSDEGAKFDKTVVLQAADIAPQVSWGTSPEQVAPVDSAVPGPDNFDDDNKAQACQSALDYMGLEAGTPITDIEIDYAFIGSCTNGRIEDFRAAAKVTDGTTVAEGV
;
A
#
# COMPACT_ATOMS: atom_id res chain seq x y z
N MET A 1 -21.61 16.80 13.92
CA MET A 1 -22.00 15.82 12.89
C MET A 1 -21.08 14.63 13.04
N SER A 2 -21.59 13.41 12.88
CA SER A 2 -20.76 12.21 12.80
C SER A 2 -19.82 12.31 11.60
N LYS A 3 -18.52 12.05 11.81
CA LYS A 3 -17.48 12.14 10.79
C LYS A 3 -16.85 10.77 10.53
N THR A 4 -16.50 10.53 9.28
CA THR A 4 -15.63 9.41 8.91
C THR A 4 -14.20 9.66 9.42
N MET A 5 -13.41 8.60 9.58
CA MET A 5 -11.99 8.72 9.95
C MET A 5 -11.24 9.56 8.92
N TYR A 6 -11.53 9.37 7.63
CA TYR A 6 -10.95 10.17 6.56
C TYR A 6 -11.25 11.68 6.72
N GLU A 7 -12.49 12.05 7.07
CA GLU A 7 -12.83 13.45 7.33
C GLU A 7 -12.10 14.03 8.54
N LYS A 8 -11.96 13.26 9.63
CA LYS A 8 -11.21 13.67 10.83
C LYS A 8 -9.74 13.95 10.49
N ILE A 9 -9.10 13.07 9.71
CA ILE A 9 -7.72 13.24 9.26
C ILE A 9 -7.61 14.45 8.34
N TRP A 10 -8.48 14.54 7.32
CA TRP A 10 -8.48 15.67 6.38
C TRP A 10 -8.58 17.02 7.09
N GLU A 11 -9.56 17.18 7.99
CA GLU A 11 -9.81 18.44 8.66
C GLU A 11 -8.69 18.84 9.62
N SER A 12 -8.04 17.88 10.28
CA SER A 12 -6.90 18.17 11.17
C SER A 12 -5.63 18.57 10.41
N HIS A 13 -5.55 18.27 9.12
CA HIS A 13 -4.38 18.57 8.28
C HIS A 13 -4.62 19.73 7.30
N LEU A 14 -5.81 20.33 7.28
CA LEU A 14 -6.10 21.47 6.41
C LEU A 14 -5.34 22.72 6.88
N VAL A 15 -4.38 23.16 6.06
CA VAL A 15 -3.55 24.34 6.34
C VAL A 15 -4.19 25.62 5.80
N HIS A 16 -4.65 25.58 4.54
CA HIS A 16 -5.26 26.73 3.88
C HIS A 16 -6.23 26.28 2.79
N GLN A 17 -7.29 27.05 2.57
CA GLN A 17 -8.21 26.83 1.45
C GLN A 17 -8.53 28.18 0.79
N GLU A 18 -8.01 28.38 -0.41
CA GLU A 18 -8.30 29.55 -1.24
C GLU A 18 -9.44 29.22 -2.22
N PRO A 19 -10.46 30.08 -2.37
CA PRO A 19 -11.51 29.86 -3.37
C PRO A 19 -10.94 29.67 -4.79
N GLY A 20 -11.32 28.56 -5.43
CA GLY A 20 -10.88 28.24 -6.79
C GLY A 20 -9.50 27.58 -6.90
N GLN A 21 -8.85 27.25 -5.78
CA GLN A 21 -7.61 26.47 -5.74
C GLN A 21 -7.79 25.21 -4.90
N ALA A 22 -6.96 24.20 -5.15
CA ALA A 22 -6.94 23.00 -4.34
C ALA A 22 -6.54 23.34 -2.88
N PRO A 23 -7.25 22.78 -1.88
CA PRO A 23 -6.86 22.90 -0.47
C PRO A 23 -5.42 22.48 -0.22
N LEU A 24 -4.74 23.18 0.68
CA LEU A 24 -3.38 22.87 1.07
C LEU A 24 -3.41 21.99 2.33
N LEU A 25 -2.92 20.76 2.23
CA LEU A 25 -2.78 19.84 3.36
C LEU A 25 -1.37 19.84 3.93
N TYR A 26 -1.25 19.66 5.24
CA TYR A 26 0.01 19.35 5.91
C TYR A 26 0.41 17.89 5.68
N VAL A 27 1.71 17.63 5.54
CA VAL A 27 2.27 16.29 5.37
C VAL A 27 3.20 15.97 6.54
N ASP A 28 2.85 14.97 7.34
CA ASP A 28 3.61 14.56 8.53
C ASP A 28 4.86 13.77 8.20
N ARG A 29 4.77 12.90 7.18
CA ARG A 29 5.82 11.97 6.79
C ARG A 29 5.94 11.88 5.28
N HIS A 30 7.18 11.86 4.82
CA HIS A 30 7.51 11.68 3.42
C HIS A 30 8.49 10.51 3.29
N LEU A 31 8.05 9.45 2.64
CA LEU A 31 8.87 8.28 2.36
C LEU A 31 9.55 8.47 1.02
N MET A 32 10.76 7.94 0.87
CA MET A 32 11.58 8.20 -0.31
C MET A 32 12.37 6.99 -0.78
N HIS A 33 12.45 6.82 -2.10
CA HIS A 33 13.29 5.84 -2.79
C HIS A 33 14.03 6.50 -3.97
N GLU A 34 14.96 5.77 -4.59
CA GLU A 34 15.98 6.29 -5.51
C GLU A 34 15.48 6.59 -6.91
N VAL A 35 14.27 6.16 -7.26
CA VAL A 35 13.76 6.29 -8.62
C VAL A 35 13.14 7.66 -8.86
N THR A 36 12.38 8.18 -7.89
CA THR A 36 11.52 9.36 -8.08
C THR A 36 12.04 10.63 -7.39
N SER A 37 13.04 10.50 -6.53
CA SER A 37 13.62 11.59 -5.73
C SER A 37 14.70 12.45 -6.39
N PRO A 38 15.56 11.97 -7.34
CA PRO A 38 16.71 12.74 -7.82
C PRO A 38 16.36 14.11 -8.40
N GLN A 39 15.28 14.19 -9.20
CA GLN A 39 14.85 15.43 -9.84
C GLN A 39 14.30 16.45 -8.83
N ALA A 40 13.64 15.98 -7.76
CA ALA A 40 13.13 16.86 -6.72
C ALA A 40 14.29 17.55 -5.97
N PHE A 41 15.36 16.82 -5.65
CA PHE A 41 16.56 17.42 -5.05
C PHE A 41 17.24 18.44 -5.97
N GLU A 42 17.36 18.13 -7.26
CA GLU A 42 17.94 19.07 -8.23
C GLU A 42 17.10 20.35 -8.34
N GLY A 43 15.76 20.23 -8.35
CA GLY A 43 14.84 21.36 -8.32
C GLY A 43 15.04 22.27 -7.10
N LEU A 44 15.15 21.68 -5.90
CA LEU A 44 15.48 22.43 -4.70
C LEU A 44 16.82 23.17 -4.81
N LYS A 45 17.86 22.49 -5.31
CA LYS A 45 19.20 23.04 -5.46
C LYS A 45 19.21 24.21 -6.46
N MET A 46 18.60 24.04 -7.62
CA MET A 46 18.46 25.10 -8.64
C MET A 46 17.68 26.31 -8.11
N ALA A 47 16.65 26.08 -7.30
CA ALA A 47 15.85 27.12 -6.67
C ALA A 47 16.48 27.69 -5.38
N ASN A 48 17.67 27.21 -4.97
CA ASN A 48 18.33 27.54 -3.72
C ASN A 48 17.43 27.36 -2.48
N ARG A 49 16.64 26.28 -2.47
CA ARG A 49 15.73 25.89 -1.38
C ARG A 49 16.38 24.81 -0.51
N LYS A 50 16.00 24.80 0.76
CA LYS A 50 16.35 23.74 1.70
C LYS A 50 15.17 22.79 1.86
N VAL A 51 15.46 21.56 2.29
CA VAL A 51 14.45 20.66 2.85
C VAL A 51 13.90 21.30 4.12
N ARG A 52 12.58 21.47 4.19
CA ARG A 52 11.88 22.18 5.28
C ARG A 52 11.94 21.43 6.60
N ASN A 53 11.73 20.11 6.58
CA ASN A 53 11.81 19.25 7.75
C ASN A 53 12.50 17.90 7.44
N PRO A 54 13.84 17.83 7.53
CA PRO A 54 14.61 16.59 7.31
C PRO A 54 14.12 15.38 8.11
N HIS A 55 13.68 15.58 9.36
CA HIS A 55 13.26 14.50 10.25
C HIS A 55 11.92 13.87 9.87
N SER A 56 11.11 14.52 9.03
CA SER A 56 9.89 13.92 8.47
C SER A 56 10.15 12.98 7.30
N ILE A 57 11.40 12.87 6.84
CA ILE A 57 11.77 12.07 5.69
C ILE A 57 12.50 10.80 6.14
N LEU A 58 12.05 9.65 5.62
CA LEU A 58 12.76 8.38 5.75
C LEU A 58 12.93 7.77 4.35
N ALA A 59 14.19 7.55 4.01
CA ALA A 59 14.62 7.01 2.74
C ALA A 59 15.07 5.55 2.85
N THR A 60 14.85 4.78 1.78
CA THR A 60 15.45 3.46 1.58
C THR A 60 15.92 3.31 0.14
N LEU A 61 16.72 2.29 -0.12
CA LEU A 61 17.13 1.86 -1.46
C LEU A 61 16.51 0.48 -1.72
N ASP A 62 15.60 0.37 -2.69
CA ASP A 62 14.82 -0.87 -2.87
C ASP A 62 14.37 -1.18 -4.31
N HIS A 63 14.51 -0.28 -5.27
CA HIS A 63 14.06 -0.47 -6.66
C HIS A 63 15.18 -0.89 -7.61
N CYS A 64 16.39 -0.40 -7.37
CA CYS A 64 17.57 -0.56 -8.21
C CYS A 64 18.61 -1.47 -7.55
N VAL A 65 18.24 -2.13 -6.44
CA VAL A 65 19.09 -3.06 -5.71
C VAL A 65 19.18 -4.39 -6.45
N PRO A 66 20.38 -4.89 -6.77
CA PRO A 66 20.53 -6.19 -7.42
C PRO A 66 20.01 -7.35 -6.55
N THR A 67 19.22 -8.25 -7.14
CA THR A 67 18.75 -9.48 -6.47
C THR A 67 19.88 -10.48 -6.20
N LYS A 68 20.94 -10.47 -7.03
CA LYS A 68 22.12 -11.33 -6.91
C LYS A 68 23.35 -10.46 -6.70
N ASP A 69 24.36 -11.00 -6.01
CA ASP A 69 25.66 -10.35 -5.83
C ASP A 69 25.55 -8.92 -5.24
N ARG A 70 24.64 -8.72 -4.29
CA ARG A 70 24.38 -7.41 -3.64
C ARG A 70 25.63 -6.81 -2.98
N ASP A 71 26.58 -7.65 -2.60
CA ASP A 71 27.87 -7.29 -2.02
C ASP A 71 28.92 -6.83 -3.05
N LYS A 72 28.66 -7.04 -4.35
CA LYS A 72 29.55 -6.63 -5.44
C LYS A 72 29.20 -5.24 -5.97
N PRO A 73 30.12 -4.57 -6.71
CA PRO A 73 29.80 -3.33 -7.40
C PRO A 73 28.59 -3.50 -8.34
N ILE A 74 27.67 -2.54 -8.30
CA ILE A 74 26.47 -2.54 -9.15
C ILE A 74 26.89 -2.45 -10.61
N ALA A 75 26.56 -3.50 -11.37
CA ALA A 75 26.97 -3.65 -12.76
C ALA A 75 26.19 -2.72 -13.71
N ASP A 76 24.91 -2.48 -13.43
CA ASP A 76 24.08 -1.56 -14.20
C ASP A 76 24.46 -0.10 -13.87
N PRO A 77 24.99 0.67 -14.84
CA PRO A 77 25.38 2.06 -14.61
C PRO A 77 24.20 2.98 -14.28
N VAL A 78 22.98 2.66 -14.71
CA VAL A 78 21.78 3.45 -14.41
C VAL A 78 21.39 3.26 -12.95
N ALA A 79 21.22 2.00 -12.52
CA ALA A 79 20.95 1.63 -11.14
C ALA A 79 22.00 2.21 -10.18
N LYS A 80 23.29 2.06 -10.54
CA LYS A 80 24.41 2.61 -9.77
C LYS A 80 24.27 4.12 -9.58
N LYS A 81 24.00 4.85 -10.66
CA LYS A 81 23.85 6.31 -10.60
C LYS A 81 22.69 6.74 -9.73
N GLN A 82 21.54 6.06 -9.79
CA GLN A 82 20.37 6.39 -8.95
C GLN A 82 20.68 6.21 -7.46
N ILE A 83 21.29 5.07 -7.11
CA ILE A 83 21.68 4.75 -5.73
C ILE A 83 22.72 5.74 -5.19
N GLU A 84 23.81 5.98 -5.93
CA GLU A 84 24.85 6.93 -5.51
C GLU A 84 24.30 8.36 -5.36
N THR A 85 23.39 8.76 -6.26
CA THR A 85 22.73 10.08 -6.22
C THR A 85 21.86 10.22 -4.97
N MET A 86 21.06 9.20 -4.65
CA MET A 86 20.21 9.21 -3.46
C MET A 86 21.04 9.27 -2.17
N ILE A 87 22.09 8.46 -2.07
CA ILE A 87 23.00 8.45 -0.91
C ILE A 87 23.58 9.86 -0.70
N GLY A 88 24.15 10.45 -1.77
CA GLY A 88 24.75 11.79 -1.69
C GLY A 88 23.74 12.89 -1.33
N ASN A 89 22.51 12.80 -1.83
CA ASN A 89 21.44 13.74 -1.47
C ASN A 89 21.02 13.59 0.00
N CYS A 90 20.83 12.37 0.49
CA CYS A 90 20.49 12.13 1.90
C CYS A 90 21.59 12.63 2.84
N GLU A 91 22.86 12.39 2.51
CA GLU A 91 24.00 12.90 3.27
C GLU A 91 24.03 14.44 3.27
N PHE A 92 23.88 15.07 2.10
CA PHE A 92 23.92 16.53 1.96
C PHE A 92 22.80 17.24 2.75
N TYR A 93 21.59 16.68 2.74
CA TYR A 93 20.43 17.27 3.42
C TYR A 93 20.19 16.75 4.84
N GLY A 94 20.99 15.78 5.31
CA GLY A 94 20.86 15.18 6.64
C GLY A 94 19.56 14.38 6.81
N LEU A 95 19.19 13.57 5.82
CA LEU A 95 17.98 12.75 5.83
C LEU A 95 18.25 11.37 6.43
N ASN A 96 17.24 10.78 7.06
CA ASN A 96 17.31 9.38 7.50
C ASN A 96 17.33 8.46 6.27
N LEU A 97 18.32 7.56 6.19
CA LEU A 97 18.49 6.64 5.07
C LEU A 97 18.87 5.26 5.60
N TYR A 98 18.09 4.24 5.22
CA TYR A 98 18.51 2.85 5.28
C TYR A 98 19.18 2.47 3.97
N ASP A 99 20.51 2.64 3.92
CA ASP A 99 21.32 2.36 2.74
C ASP A 99 21.49 0.85 2.51
N MET A 100 22.09 0.43 1.40
CA MET A 100 22.25 -1.00 1.09
C MET A 100 23.12 -1.79 2.09
N LYS A 101 23.85 -1.12 2.99
CA LYS A 101 24.68 -1.76 4.02
C LYS A 101 23.98 -1.80 5.38
N ASP A 102 22.93 -1.00 5.55
CA ASP A 102 22.11 -0.98 6.74
C ASP A 102 21.34 -2.32 6.86
N PRO A 103 21.40 -3.01 8.01
CA PRO A 103 20.59 -4.21 8.25
C PRO A 103 19.08 -3.95 8.18
N ASN A 104 18.64 -2.70 8.31
CA ASN A 104 17.25 -2.26 8.23
C ASN A 104 16.81 -1.88 6.81
N ASN A 105 17.68 -2.06 5.81
CA ASN A 105 17.33 -1.81 4.41
C ASN A 105 16.43 -2.91 3.84
N GLY A 106 15.44 -2.46 3.06
CA GLY A 106 14.47 -3.30 2.39
C GLY A 106 13.41 -2.45 1.72
N VAL A 107 12.37 -3.13 1.23
CA VAL A 107 11.25 -2.47 0.54
C VAL A 107 10.60 -1.45 1.45
N ILE A 108 10.39 -0.23 0.96
CA ILE A 108 9.98 0.92 1.77
C ILE A 108 8.68 0.67 2.53
N HIS A 109 7.72 -0.01 1.92
CA HIS A 109 6.42 -0.34 2.52
C HIS A 109 6.46 -1.53 3.49
N ILE A 110 7.64 -2.13 3.70
CA ILE A 110 7.91 -3.17 4.70
C ILE A 110 8.73 -2.57 5.86
N VAL A 111 9.84 -1.91 5.56
CA VAL A 111 10.76 -1.44 6.61
C VAL A 111 10.22 -0.23 7.36
N VAL A 112 9.53 0.70 6.69
CA VAL A 112 8.98 1.89 7.36
C VAL A 112 7.99 1.50 8.47
N PRO A 113 7.03 0.57 8.25
CA PRO A 113 6.20 0.02 9.32
C PRO A 113 6.96 -0.76 10.39
N GLU A 114 8.00 -1.51 10.04
CA GLU A 114 8.82 -2.27 11.00
C GLU A 114 9.49 -1.37 12.04
N HIS A 115 9.85 -0.15 11.64
CA HIS A 115 10.45 0.87 12.50
C HIS A 115 9.43 1.83 13.13
N GLY A 116 8.14 1.72 12.77
CA GLY A 116 7.07 2.51 13.37
C GLY A 116 7.10 3.98 12.99
N PHE A 117 7.55 4.32 11.78
CA PHE A 117 7.68 5.72 11.34
C PHE A 117 6.34 6.40 11.01
N VAL A 118 5.31 5.60 10.73
CA VAL A 118 3.94 6.04 10.43
C VAL A 118 3.01 5.72 11.61
N HIS A 119 2.23 6.72 12.01
CA HIS A 119 1.28 6.62 13.12
C HIS A 119 -0.15 6.89 12.66
N PRO A 120 -1.15 6.42 13.42
CA PRO A 120 -2.53 6.77 13.17
C PRO A 120 -2.76 8.29 13.14
N GLY A 121 -3.56 8.72 12.17
CA GLY A 121 -3.96 10.10 11.99
C GLY A 121 -3.06 10.91 11.06
N MET A 122 -1.88 10.41 10.68
CA MET A 122 -0.94 11.14 9.83
C MET A 122 -1.38 11.23 8.37
N VAL A 123 -0.89 12.26 7.66
CA VAL A 123 -0.79 12.30 6.20
C VAL A 123 0.62 11.87 5.77
N VAL A 124 0.69 10.83 4.93
CA VAL A 124 1.95 10.20 4.50
C VAL A 124 2.03 10.16 2.98
N VAL A 125 3.16 10.57 2.42
CA VAL A 125 3.35 10.58 0.96
C VAL A 125 4.66 9.92 0.55
N CYS A 126 4.71 9.39 -0.66
CA CYS A 126 5.93 8.89 -1.30
C CYS A 126 5.81 9.08 -2.81
N GLY A 127 6.93 9.08 -3.53
CA GLY A 127 6.93 8.92 -4.99
C GLY A 127 6.52 7.52 -5.49
N ASP A 128 5.78 6.75 -4.69
CA ASP A 128 5.39 5.36 -4.93
C ASP A 128 3.87 5.19 -4.79
N SER A 129 3.24 4.47 -5.72
CA SER A 129 1.79 4.24 -5.74
C SER A 129 1.26 3.45 -4.54
N HIS A 130 2.04 2.48 -4.06
CA HIS A 130 1.69 1.56 -2.99
C HIS A 130 1.92 2.13 -1.58
N THR A 131 2.16 3.44 -1.49
CA THR A 131 2.10 4.21 -0.22
C THR A 131 0.79 4.00 0.52
N ALA A 132 -0.28 3.64 -0.18
CA ALA A 132 -1.55 3.23 0.41
C ALA A 132 -1.41 2.14 1.49
N THR A 133 -0.35 1.31 1.47
CA THR A 133 -0.01 0.32 2.51
C THR A 133 -0.13 0.88 3.93
N HIS A 134 0.31 2.12 4.13
CA HIS A 134 0.37 2.78 5.43
C HIS A 134 -1.01 3.18 5.98
N GLY A 135 -2.04 3.10 5.14
CA GLY A 135 -3.45 3.13 5.53
C GLY A 135 -3.85 2.13 6.60
N ALA A 136 -3.12 1.02 6.71
CA ALA A 136 -3.32 -0.01 7.73
C ALA A 136 -3.21 0.51 9.17
N PHE A 137 -2.52 1.64 9.36
CA PHE A 137 -2.36 2.32 10.64
C PHE A 137 -3.44 3.37 10.90
N GLY A 138 -4.40 3.57 9.99
CA GLY A 138 -5.32 4.72 10.04
C GLY A 138 -4.63 6.03 9.67
N ALA A 139 -3.66 6.00 8.76
CA ALA A 139 -2.99 7.16 8.19
C ALA A 139 -3.46 7.41 6.75
N LEU A 140 -3.72 8.67 6.38
CA LEU A 140 -4.02 9.03 4.99
C LEU A 140 -2.74 9.00 4.17
N ALA A 141 -2.50 7.85 3.53
CA ALA A 141 -1.25 7.57 2.85
C ALA A 141 -1.43 7.36 1.34
N PHE A 142 -0.71 8.09 0.50
CA PHE A 142 -0.88 8.03 -0.96
C PHE A 142 0.37 8.43 -1.75
N GLY A 143 0.46 7.90 -2.98
CA GLY A 143 1.55 8.22 -3.90
C GLY A 143 1.42 9.62 -4.52
N ILE A 144 2.55 10.28 -4.76
CA ILE A 144 2.66 11.62 -5.33
C ILE A 144 3.65 11.66 -6.50
N GLY A 145 3.50 12.63 -7.40
CA GLY A 145 4.43 12.82 -8.52
C GLY A 145 5.72 13.53 -8.10
N THR A 146 6.76 13.46 -8.93
CA THR A 146 8.06 14.10 -8.67
C THR A 146 7.99 15.60 -8.39
N SER A 147 7.11 16.34 -9.07
CA SER A 147 6.92 17.78 -8.80
C SER A 147 6.29 18.03 -7.43
N GLU A 148 5.43 17.12 -6.97
CA GLU A 148 4.83 17.17 -5.63
C GLU A 148 5.86 16.78 -4.56
N VAL A 149 6.77 15.85 -4.85
CA VAL A 149 7.91 15.48 -3.97
C VAL A 149 8.76 16.72 -3.67
N GLU A 150 9.14 17.50 -4.69
CA GLU A 150 9.86 18.78 -4.48
C GLU A 150 9.05 19.74 -3.61
N HIS A 151 7.75 19.87 -3.89
CA HIS A 151 6.88 20.78 -3.16
C HIS A 151 6.81 20.40 -1.67
N VAL A 152 6.55 19.13 -1.35
CA VAL A 152 6.51 18.63 0.03
C VAL A 152 7.84 18.87 0.72
N MET A 153 8.97 18.59 0.08
CA MET A 153 10.28 18.84 0.68
C MET A 153 10.52 20.33 0.95
N ALA A 154 9.99 21.23 0.12
CA ALA A 154 10.15 22.68 0.28
C ALA A 154 9.21 23.28 1.35
N THR A 155 8.03 22.70 1.57
CA THR A 155 6.95 23.36 2.34
C THR A 155 6.36 22.55 3.49
N GLN A 156 6.51 21.22 3.49
CA GLN A 156 5.72 20.25 4.27
C GLN A 156 4.21 20.33 4.04
N THR A 157 3.81 20.81 2.88
CA THR A 157 2.41 20.87 2.49
C THR A 157 2.22 20.30 1.10
N LEU A 158 0.97 20.02 0.73
CA LEU A 158 0.62 19.54 -0.60
C LEU A 158 -0.78 20.02 -0.99
N PRO A 159 -0.95 20.68 -2.17
CA PRO A 159 -2.28 20.98 -2.70
C PRO A 159 -2.99 19.68 -3.07
N GLN A 160 -4.13 19.38 -2.47
CA GLN A 160 -4.91 18.17 -2.72
C GLN A 160 -6.40 18.47 -2.76
N GLU A 161 -7.10 17.84 -3.69
CA GLU A 161 -8.57 17.84 -3.71
C GLU A 161 -9.11 16.76 -2.79
N LYS A 162 -10.20 17.07 -2.08
CA LYS A 162 -10.84 16.12 -1.18
C LYS A 162 -11.51 15.02 -2.01
N SER A 163 -11.02 13.79 -1.86
CA SER A 163 -11.66 12.59 -2.41
C SER A 163 -13.00 12.30 -1.73
N ARG A 164 -13.87 11.52 -2.38
CA ARG A 164 -15.08 10.97 -1.76
C ARG A 164 -14.72 9.78 -0.85
N SER A 165 -15.66 9.38 -0.01
CA SER A 165 -15.51 8.28 0.95
C SER A 165 -16.20 7.00 0.45
N LEU A 166 -15.47 5.89 0.42
CA LEU A 166 -16.01 4.56 0.07
C LEU A 166 -15.82 3.60 1.24
N LEU A 167 -16.90 3.13 1.85
CA LEU A 167 -16.86 2.05 2.83
C LEU A 167 -16.86 0.69 2.14
N VAL A 168 -15.83 -0.12 2.37
CA VAL A 168 -15.84 -1.54 2.01
C VAL A 168 -15.92 -2.36 3.28
N ARG A 169 -17.03 -3.07 3.48
CA ARG A 169 -17.32 -3.84 4.69
C ARG A 169 -17.32 -5.33 4.41
N VAL A 170 -16.44 -6.08 5.08
CA VAL A 170 -16.30 -7.53 4.92
C VAL A 170 -16.76 -8.21 6.20
N GLU A 171 -17.95 -8.82 6.17
CA GLU A 171 -18.62 -9.36 7.35
C GLU A 171 -18.39 -10.87 7.54
N GLY A 172 -18.35 -11.30 8.80
CA GLY A 172 -18.03 -12.68 9.19
C GLY A 172 -16.52 -12.95 9.21
N SER A 173 -16.18 -14.22 9.39
CA SER A 173 -14.78 -14.69 9.47
C SER A 173 -14.35 -15.37 8.17
N LEU A 174 -13.07 -15.19 7.79
CA LEU A 174 -12.48 -15.93 6.68
C LEU A 174 -12.25 -17.41 7.04
N SER A 175 -12.28 -18.25 6.00
CA SER A 175 -11.75 -19.60 6.07
C SER A 175 -10.27 -19.59 6.47
N GLU A 176 -9.82 -20.65 7.15
CA GLU A 176 -8.40 -20.82 7.54
C GLU A 176 -7.46 -20.95 6.33
N HIS A 177 -8.01 -21.20 5.14
CA HIS A 177 -7.27 -21.27 3.88
C HIS A 177 -7.13 -19.92 3.18
N CYS A 178 -7.80 -18.88 3.68
CA CYS A 178 -7.79 -17.56 3.09
C CYS A 178 -6.98 -16.57 3.94
N THR A 179 -6.53 -15.51 3.29
CA THR A 179 -5.64 -14.47 3.82
C THR A 179 -6.19 -13.08 3.49
N ALA A 180 -5.51 -12.03 3.95
CA ALA A 180 -5.83 -10.66 3.54
C ALA A 180 -5.72 -10.45 2.02
N LYS A 181 -4.87 -11.21 1.33
CA LYS A 181 -4.71 -11.14 -0.13
C LYS A 181 -6.00 -11.56 -0.84
N ASP A 182 -6.67 -12.58 -0.32
CA ASP A 182 -7.93 -13.07 -0.87
C ASP A 182 -9.06 -12.05 -0.68
N ILE A 183 -9.08 -11.36 0.47
CA ILE A 183 -9.99 -10.21 0.67
C ILE A 183 -9.74 -9.12 -0.38
N ALA A 184 -8.47 -8.72 -0.55
CA ALA A 184 -8.10 -7.66 -1.49
C ALA A 184 -8.51 -8.02 -2.93
N LEU A 185 -8.18 -9.23 -3.38
CA LEU A 185 -8.55 -9.72 -4.71
C LEU A 185 -10.07 -9.84 -4.87
N ALA A 186 -10.80 -10.34 -3.87
CA ALA A 186 -12.26 -10.40 -3.93
C ALA A 186 -12.91 -9.00 -4.04
N ILE A 187 -12.36 -8.01 -3.34
CA ILE A 187 -12.80 -6.62 -3.45
C ILE A 187 -12.54 -6.09 -4.85
N ILE A 188 -11.31 -6.25 -5.38
CA ILE A 188 -10.93 -5.76 -6.71
C ILE A 188 -11.77 -6.46 -7.80
N GLY A 189 -11.96 -7.77 -7.73
CA GLY A 189 -12.85 -8.50 -8.65
C GLY A 189 -14.30 -8.02 -8.57
N LYS A 190 -14.78 -7.62 -7.39
CA LYS A 190 -16.14 -7.12 -7.19
C LYS A 190 -16.36 -5.71 -7.73
N ILE A 191 -15.42 -4.78 -7.48
CA ILE A 191 -15.60 -3.36 -7.79
C ILE A 191 -14.85 -2.92 -9.05
N GLY A 192 -13.94 -3.75 -9.55
CA GLY A 192 -13.04 -3.46 -10.66
C GLY A 192 -11.90 -2.52 -10.28
N THR A 193 -10.96 -2.39 -11.20
CA THR A 193 -9.80 -1.48 -11.16
C THR A 193 -10.19 0.00 -11.15
N ALA A 194 -11.42 0.34 -11.55
CA ALA A 194 -11.97 1.69 -11.49
C ALA A 194 -12.96 1.90 -10.34
N GLY A 195 -13.21 0.89 -9.51
CA GLY A 195 -14.29 0.88 -8.51
C GLY A 195 -14.14 1.91 -7.40
N GLY A 196 -12.89 2.26 -7.09
CA GLY A 196 -12.46 3.26 -6.11
C GLY A 196 -12.08 4.63 -6.70
N ASN A 197 -12.18 4.84 -8.02
CA ASN A 197 -11.75 6.09 -8.66
C ASN A 197 -12.35 7.33 -7.99
N GLY A 198 -11.48 8.26 -7.57
CA GLY A 198 -11.87 9.49 -6.86
C GLY A 198 -12.37 9.27 -5.42
N HIS A 199 -12.07 8.12 -4.81
CA HIS A 199 -12.40 7.81 -3.43
C HIS A 199 -11.16 7.44 -2.60
N VAL A 200 -11.29 7.66 -1.29
CA VAL A 200 -10.52 6.95 -0.26
C VAL A 200 -11.39 5.82 0.27
N ILE A 201 -10.83 4.61 0.31
CA ILE A 201 -11.52 3.43 0.84
C ILE A 201 -11.27 3.33 2.35
N GLU A 202 -12.34 3.18 3.13
CA GLU A 202 -12.26 2.70 4.51
C GLU A 202 -12.68 1.23 4.54
N PHE A 203 -11.76 0.35 4.92
CA PHE A 203 -12.02 -1.08 5.08
C PHE A 203 -12.50 -1.36 6.51
N SER A 204 -13.59 -2.12 6.62
CA SER A 204 -14.23 -2.43 7.91
C SER A 204 -14.88 -3.81 7.90
N GLY A 205 -15.52 -4.19 9.00
CA GLY A 205 -16.16 -5.49 9.17
C GLY A 205 -15.30 -6.46 9.99
N GLU A 206 -15.92 -7.57 10.39
CA GLU A 206 -15.30 -8.57 11.27
C GLU A 206 -14.01 -9.14 10.68
N ALA A 207 -14.03 -9.60 9.43
CA ALA A 207 -12.87 -10.13 8.73
C ALA A 207 -11.68 -9.16 8.73
N VAL A 208 -11.92 -7.86 8.54
CA VAL A 208 -10.85 -6.84 8.52
C VAL A 208 -10.29 -6.59 9.93
N ARG A 209 -11.15 -6.57 10.96
CA ARG A 209 -10.71 -6.45 12.36
C ARG A 209 -9.86 -7.65 12.78
N ASP A 210 -10.19 -8.84 12.29
CA ASP A 210 -9.51 -10.09 12.62
C ASP A 210 -8.11 -10.23 12.00
N LEU A 211 -7.80 -9.47 10.95
CA LEU A 211 -6.45 -9.42 10.37
C LEU A 211 -5.37 -9.01 11.39
N SER A 212 -4.15 -9.51 11.19
CA SER A 212 -2.91 -8.97 11.76
C SER A 212 -2.61 -7.58 11.18
N MET A 213 -1.62 -6.86 11.71
CA MET A 213 -1.21 -5.58 11.12
C MET A 213 -0.63 -5.78 9.71
N GLU A 214 0.08 -6.87 9.50
CA GLU A 214 0.65 -7.28 8.23
C GLU A 214 -0.43 -7.65 7.18
N GLY A 215 -1.50 -8.31 7.61
CA GLY A 215 -2.70 -8.52 6.79
C GLY A 215 -3.40 -7.19 6.43
N ARG A 216 -3.51 -6.26 7.38
CA ARG A 216 -4.07 -4.92 7.13
C ARG A 216 -3.22 -4.14 6.11
N MET A 217 -1.90 -4.24 6.21
CA MET A 217 -0.96 -3.65 5.26
C MET A 217 -1.12 -4.24 3.86
N THR A 218 -1.30 -5.56 3.74
CA THR A 218 -1.63 -6.23 2.47
C THR A 218 -2.91 -5.67 1.85
N LEU A 219 -3.97 -5.54 2.65
CA LEU A 219 -5.26 -5.04 2.17
C LEU A 219 -5.19 -3.56 1.73
N CYS A 220 -4.56 -2.70 2.53
CA CYS A 220 -4.40 -1.29 2.21
C CYS A 220 -3.44 -1.04 1.03
N ASN A 221 -2.39 -1.85 0.89
CA ASN A 221 -1.48 -1.81 -0.26
C ASN A 221 -2.27 -1.96 -1.57
N MET A 222 -3.19 -2.91 -1.61
CA MET A 222 -3.98 -3.24 -2.80
C MET A 222 -5.17 -2.31 -3.07
N ALA A 223 -5.35 -1.24 -2.28
CA ALA A 223 -6.39 -0.24 -2.55
C ALA A 223 -6.16 0.47 -3.89
N ILE A 224 -4.91 0.62 -4.32
CA ILE A 224 -4.55 1.29 -5.57
C ILE A 224 -4.94 0.45 -6.80
N GLU A 225 -4.84 -0.88 -6.73
CA GLU A 225 -5.33 -1.79 -7.77
C GLU A 225 -6.86 -1.74 -7.93
N ALA A 226 -7.59 -1.29 -6.91
CA ALA A 226 -9.02 -1.00 -7.01
C ALA A 226 -9.34 0.43 -7.52
N GLY A 227 -8.31 1.21 -7.87
CA GLY A 227 -8.41 2.58 -8.36
C GLY A 227 -8.60 3.63 -7.27
N ALA A 228 -8.48 3.26 -5.98
CA ALA A 228 -8.63 4.22 -4.89
C ALA A 228 -7.38 5.07 -4.70
N ARG A 229 -7.56 6.30 -4.20
CA ARG A 229 -6.44 7.19 -3.86
C ARG A 229 -5.64 6.65 -2.67
N ALA A 230 -6.34 6.08 -1.70
CA ALA A 230 -5.79 5.47 -0.50
C ALA A 230 -6.76 4.44 0.08
N GLY A 231 -6.25 3.52 0.88
CA GLY A 231 -7.01 2.66 1.77
C GLY A 231 -6.81 3.08 3.21
N LEU A 232 -7.78 2.83 4.09
CA LEU A 232 -7.71 3.14 5.52
C LEU A 232 -8.33 2.01 6.33
N ILE A 233 -7.68 1.65 7.44
CA ILE A 233 -8.23 0.76 8.46
C ILE A 233 -8.17 1.49 9.80
N ALA A 234 -9.28 1.49 10.53
CA ALA A 234 -9.34 2.15 11.82
C ALA A 234 -8.32 1.54 12.80
N PRO A 235 -7.53 2.37 13.51
CA PRO A 235 -6.56 1.86 14.46
C PRO A 235 -7.27 1.25 15.67
N ASP A 236 -6.74 0.13 16.15
CA ASP A 236 -7.24 -0.56 17.34
C ASP A 236 -6.09 -1.12 18.18
N GLN A 237 -6.40 -1.99 19.14
CA GLN A 237 -5.38 -2.57 20.02
C GLN A 237 -4.25 -3.27 19.25
N LYS A 238 -4.53 -3.93 18.11
CA LYS A 238 -3.48 -4.56 17.30
C LYS A 238 -2.53 -3.52 16.73
N THR A 239 -3.06 -2.38 16.30
CA THR A 239 -2.25 -1.25 15.82
C THR A 239 -1.38 -0.68 16.95
N TYR A 240 -1.94 -0.51 18.14
CA TYR A 240 -1.23 0.04 19.30
C TYR A 240 -0.11 -0.90 19.77
N ASP A 241 -0.42 -2.19 19.89
CA ASP A 241 0.55 -3.21 20.31
C ASP A 241 1.68 -3.35 19.29
N TYR A 242 1.37 -3.27 18.00
CA TYR A 242 2.36 -3.29 16.95
C TYR A 242 3.31 -2.09 17.05
N LEU A 243 2.81 -0.87 17.28
CA LEU A 243 3.65 0.34 17.35
C LEU A 243 4.49 0.44 18.62
N LYS A 244 4.02 -0.15 19.73
CA LYS A 244 4.62 0.07 21.05
C LYS A 244 6.10 -0.31 21.09
N GLY A 245 6.94 0.65 21.45
CA GLY A 245 8.39 0.44 21.63
C GLY A 245 9.19 0.37 20.33
N LYS A 246 8.59 0.63 19.16
CA LYS A 246 9.33 0.80 17.90
C LYS A 246 10.15 2.09 17.91
N GLU A 247 11.19 2.13 17.09
CA GLU A 247 12.18 3.20 17.00
C GLU A 247 11.56 4.60 16.88
N PHE A 248 10.57 4.76 15.99
CA PHE A 248 9.94 6.05 15.72
C PHE A 248 8.60 6.25 16.42
N ALA A 249 8.16 5.26 17.21
CA ALA A 249 6.93 5.35 17.96
C ALA A 249 7.04 6.40 19.08
N PRO A 250 5.92 6.96 19.56
CA PRO A 250 5.92 7.85 20.72
C PRO A 250 6.64 7.20 21.92
N GLY A 251 7.53 7.96 22.55
CA GLY A 251 8.23 7.51 23.75
C GLY A 251 7.29 7.32 24.94
N PRO A 252 7.78 6.74 26.06
CA PRO A 252 6.96 6.46 27.24
C PRO A 252 6.20 7.68 27.79
N ASP A 253 6.78 8.87 27.66
CA ASP A 253 6.20 10.12 28.18
C ASP A 253 5.01 10.62 27.33
N ASP A 254 4.99 10.31 26.03
CA ASP A 254 3.96 10.76 25.08
C ASP A 254 2.98 9.64 24.68
N TRP A 255 3.23 8.41 25.11
CA TRP A 255 2.47 7.23 24.68
C TRP A 255 0.98 7.32 25.00
N GLU A 256 0.63 7.70 26.22
CA GLU A 256 -0.79 7.83 26.62
C GLU A 256 -1.48 8.98 25.86
N LEU A 257 -0.76 10.06 25.55
CA LEU A 257 -1.32 11.14 24.73
C LEU A 257 -1.60 10.65 23.30
N ALA A 258 -0.66 9.89 22.73
CA ALA A 258 -0.83 9.29 21.41
C ALA A 258 -2.00 8.30 21.38
N LEU A 259 -2.11 7.41 22.37
CA LEU A 259 -3.23 6.46 22.48
C LEU A 259 -4.58 7.17 22.54
N ASN A 260 -4.70 8.21 23.38
CA ASN A 260 -5.94 8.98 23.49
C ASN A 260 -6.33 9.63 22.16
N TYR A 261 -5.35 10.18 21.42
CA TYR A 261 -5.60 10.71 20.08
C TYR A 261 -6.01 9.60 19.10
N TRP A 262 -5.28 8.49 19.06
CA TRP A 262 -5.54 7.39 18.13
C TRP A 262 -6.91 6.75 18.35
N GLN A 263 -7.37 6.64 19.60
CA GLN A 263 -8.70 6.13 19.94
C GLN A 263 -9.84 7.05 19.50
N SER A 264 -9.55 8.33 19.21
CA SER A 264 -10.54 9.29 18.71
C SER A 264 -10.74 9.25 17.19
N LEU A 265 -9.83 8.60 16.47
CA LEU A 265 -9.77 8.58 15.00
C LEU A 265 -10.84 7.71 14.31
N PRO A 266 -11.23 6.52 14.80
CA PRO A 266 -12.21 5.68 14.13
C PRO A 266 -13.48 6.45 13.75
N SER A 267 -14.09 6.11 12.62
CA SER A 267 -15.33 6.74 12.16
C SER A 267 -16.40 6.77 13.26
N ASP A 268 -17.06 7.92 13.42
CA ASP A 268 -18.13 8.06 14.39
C ASP A 268 -19.30 7.14 14.04
N GLU A 269 -20.04 6.68 15.05
CA GLU A 269 -21.28 5.97 14.83
C GLU A 269 -22.25 6.81 13.98
N GLY A 270 -22.78 6.21 12.91
CA GLY A 270 -23.65 6.91 11.96
C GLY A 270 -22.94 7.90 11.04
N ALA A 271 -21.61 7.86 10.92
CA ALA A 271 -20.89 8.56 9.85
C ALA A 271 -21.41 8.11 8.47
N LYS A 272 -21.54 9.07 7.56
CA LYS A 272 -22.05 8.81 6.20
C LYS A 272 -20.88 8.66 5.23
N PHE A 273 -20.94 7.61 4.43
CA PHE A 273 -20.03 7.39 3.32
C PHE A 273 -20.72 7.69 1.99
N ASP A 274 -19.98 8.21 1.01
CA ASP A 274 -20.51 8.51 -0.33
C ASP A 274 -20.93 7.23 -1.08
N LYS A 275 -20.22 6.13 -0.81
CA LYS A 275 -20.51 4.80 -1.36
C LYS A 275 -20.23 3.72 -0.31
N THR A 276 -20.98 2.62 -0.37
CA THR A 276 -20.77 1.45 0.47
C THR A 276 -20.84 0.17 -0.35
N VAL A 277 -19.90 -0.74 -0.13
CA VAL A 277 -19.85 -2.08 -0.71
C VAL A 277 -19.73 -3.08 0.44
N VAL A 278 -20.53 -4.14 0.40
CA VAL A 278 -20.52 -5.19 1.44
C VAL A 278 -20.17 -6.52 0.79
N LEU A 279 -19.24 -7.25 1.40
CA LEU A 279 -18.87 -8.62 1.06
C LEU A 279 -19.10 -9.51 2.28
N GLN A 280 -19.42 -10.78 2.06
CA GLN A 280 -19.44 -11.80 3.11
C GLN A 280 -18.12 -12.57 3.04
N ALA A 281 -17.41 -12.66 4.16
CA ALA A 281 -16.15 -13.39 4.25
C ALA A 281 -16.31 -14.88 3.90
N ALA A 282 -17.48 -15.46 4.21
CA ALA A 282 -17.83 -16.84 3.88
C ALA A 282 -17.89 -17.12 2.37
N ASP A 283 -18.08 -16.11 1.53
CA ASP A 283 -18.10 -16.23 0.07
C ASP A 283 -16.70 -16.09 -0.55
N ILE A 284 -15.68 -15.76 0.26
CA ILE A 284 -14.29 -15.55 -0.20
C ILE A 284 -13.51 -16.86 -0.04
N ALA A 285 -13.39 -17.59 -1.15
CA ALA A 285 -12.42 -18.68 -1.32
C ALA A 285 -11.00 -18.11 -1.56
N PRO A 286 -9.93 -18.95 -1.51
CA PRO A 286 -8.61 -18.54 -2.00
C PRO A 286 -8.72 -18.01 -3.43
N GLN A 287 -8.12 -16.86 -3.70
CA GLN A 287 -8.26 -16.12 -4.96
C GLN A 287 -6.96 -16.12 -5.75
N VAL A 288 -7.08 -16.07 -7.07
CA VAL A 288 -5.97 -15.78 -7.99
C VAL A 288 -6.41 -14.73 -9.01
N SER A 289 -5.50 -13.83 -9.37
CA SER A 289 -5.65 -13.04 -10.60
C SER A 289 -5.02 -13.81 -11.76
N TRP A 290 -5.83 -14.29 -12.70
CA TRP A 290 -5.40 -15.24 -13.74
C TRP A 290 -4.95 -14.56 -15.05
N GLY A 291 -5.31 -13.29 -15.25
CA GLY A 291 -5.10 -12.57 -16.51
C GLY A 291 -4.05 -11.46 -16.42
N THR A 292 -4.23 -10.44 -17.25
CA THR A 292 -3.32 -9.28 -17.38
C THR A 292 -3.77 -8.06 -16.58
N SER A 293 -4.89 -8.16 -15.86
CA SER A 293 -5.43 -7.11 -15.01
C SER A 293 -5.71 -7.63 -13.59
N PRO A 294 -5.46 -6.83 -12.53
CA PRO A 294 -5.77 -7.21 -11.15
C PRO A 294 -7.26 -7.51 -10.88
N GLU A 295 -8.19 -7.05 -11.72
CA GLU A 295 -9.63 -7.37 -11.58
C GLU A 295 -10.05 -8.69 -12.22
N GLN A 296 -9.16 -9.34 -12.99
CA GLN A 296 -9.40 -10.66 -13.57
C GLN A 296 -9.13 -11.72 -12.51
N VAL A 297 -10.01 -11.76 -11.52
CA VAL A 297 -9.91 -12.60 -10.31
C VAL A 297 -10.85 -13.79 -10.42
N ALA A 298 -10.38 -14.95 -9.98
CA ALA A 298 -11.19 -16.16 -9.85
C ALA A 298 -10.82 -16.92 -8.57
N PRO A 299 -11.77 -17.63 -7.93
CA PRO A 299 -11.45 -18.63 -6.92
C PRO A 299 -10.50 -19.69 -7.47
N VAL A 300 -9.56 -20.16 -6.65
CA VAL A 300 -8.56 -21.18 -7.05
C VAL A 300 -9.22 -22.51 -7.41
N ASP A 301 -10.40 -22.81 -6.86
CA ASP A 301 -11.17 -24.02 -7.15
C ASP A 301 -12.15 -23.87 -8.34
N SER A 302 -12.05 -22.77 -9.08
CA SER A 302 -12.89 -22.50 -10.25
C SER A 302 -12.14 -22.70 -11.57
N ALA A 303 -12.81 -22.39 -12.68
CA ALA A 303 -12.23 -22.42 -14.02
C ALA A 303 -11.98 -21.01 -14.56
N VAL A 304 -11.00 -20.87 -15.44
CA VAL A 304 -10.69 -19.63 -16.15
C VAL A 304 -11.95 -19.14 -16.89
N PRO A 305 -12.45 -17.92 -16.63
CA PRO A 305 -13.59 -17.34 -17.34
C PRO A 305 -13.35 -17.21 -18.85
N GLY A 306 -14.41 -17.40 -19.63
CA GLY A 306 -14.46 -17.06 -21.06
C GLY A 306 -15.18 -15.73 -21.33
N PRO A 307 -15.10 -15.20 -22.57
CA PRO A 307 -15.79 -13.97 -22.95
C PRO A 307 -17.31 -14.02 -22.71
N ASP A 308 -17.92 -15.19 -22.93
CA ASP A 308 -19.37 -15.42 -22.74
C ASP A 308 -19.81 -15.37 -21.25
N ASN A 309 -18.88 -15.24 -20.31
CA ASN A 309 -19.19 -15.01 -18.89
C ASN A 309 -19.40 -13.53 -18.54
N PHE A 310 -19.24 -12.61 -19.50
CA PHE A 310 -19.35 -11.17 -19.28
C PHE A 310 -20.45 -10.55 -20.13
N ASP A 311 -21.38 -9.82 -19.50
CA ASP A 311 -22.45 -9.09 -20.20
C ASP A 311 -21.97 -7.78 -20.86
N ASP A 312 -20.79 -7.28 -20.48
CA ASP A 312 -20.19 -6.05 -21.01
C ASP A 312 -19.20 -6.38 -22.13
N ASP A 313 -19.45 -5.84 -23.34
CA ASP A 313 -18.64 -6.10 -24.53
C ASP A 313 -17.16 -5.74 -24.35
N ASN A 314 -16.84 -4.67 -23.60
CA ASN A 314 -15.45 -4.29 -23.36
C ASN A 314 -14.79 -5.30 -22.41
N LYS A 315 -15.50 -5.78 -21.39
CA LYS A 315 -14.99 -6.83 -20.49
C LYS A 315 -14.83 -8.16 -21.21
N ALA A 316 -15.76 -8.54 -22.08
CA ALA A 316 -15.64 -9.74 -22.90
C ALA A 316 -14.40 -9.65 -23.82
N GLN A 317 -14.17 -8.49 -24.46
CA GLN A 317 -12.98 -8.27 -25.29
C GLN A 317 -11.68 -8.27 -24.47
N ALA A 318 -11.68 -7.67 -23.28
CA ALA A 318 -10.53 -7.69 -22.38
C ALA A 318 -10.22 -9.10 -21.84
N CYS A 319 -11.26 -9.90 -21.58
CA CYS A 319 -11.15 -11.31 -21.24
C CYS A 319 -10.47 -12.08 -22.38
N GLN A 320 -10.98 -11.96 -23.63
CA GLN A 320 -10.36 -12.61 -24.79
C GLN A 320 -8.90 -12.20 -24.97
N SER A 321 -8.60 -10.91 -24.83
CA SER A 321 -7.23 -10.40 -24.97
C SER A 321 -6.29 -10.95 -23.88
N ALA A 322 -6.79 -11.15 -22.66
CA ALA A 322 -6.03 -11.76 -21.57
C ALA A 322 -5.80 -13.25 -21.80
N LEU A 323 -6.81 -13.99 -22.27
CA LEU A 323 -6.65 -15.40 -22.65
C LEU A 323 -5.57 -15.57 -23.73
N ASP A 324 -5.63 -14.76 -24.78
CA ASP A 324 -4.66 -14.78 -25.88
C ASP A 324 -3.24 -14.44 -25.40
N TYR A 325 -3.09 -13.45 -24.52
CA TYR A 325 -1.79 -13.06 -23.97
C TYR A 325 -1.20 -14.10 -23.03
N MET A 326 -2.03 -14.64 -22.13
CA MET A 326 -1.62 -15.63 -21.14
C MET A 326 -1.46 -17.04 -21.76
N GLY A 327 -1.98 -17.27 -22.97
CA GLY A 327 -2.00 -18.58 -23.59
C GLY A 327 -2.95 -19.56 -22.88
N LEU A 328 -4.05 -19.04 -22.31
CA LEU A 328 -5.02 -19.83 -21.55
C LEU A 328 -6.27 -20.12 -22.39
N GLU A 329 -6.86 -21.30 -22.18
CA GLU A 329 -8.16 -21.66 -22.73
C GLU A 329 -9.28 -21.39 -21.70
N ALA A 330 -10.41 -20.85 -22.16
CA ALA A 330 -11.57 -20.66 -21.30
C ALA A 330 -12.10 -22.01 -20.81
N GLY A 331 -12.44 -22.09 -19.52
CA GLY A 331 -12.91 -23.31 -18.88
C GLY A 331 -11.80 -24.22 -18.34
N THR A 332 -10.51 -23.92 -18.58
CA THR A 332 -9.41 -24.61 -17.91
C THR A 332 -9.52 -24.44 -16.39
N PRO A 333 -9.54 -25.53 -15.59
CA PRO A 333 -9.48 -25.41 -14.14
C PRO A 333 -8.24 -24.62 -13.72
N ILE A 334 -8.37 -23.67 -12.79
CA ILE A 334 -7.24 -22.85 -12.34
C ILE A 334 -6.10 -23.71 -11.80
N THR A 335 -6.44 -24.83 -11.16
CA THR A 335 -5.47 -25.81 -10.63
C THR A 335 -4.68 -26.57 -11.70
N ASP A 336 -5.13 -26.54 -12.96
CA ASP A 336 -4.50 -27.25 -14.06
C ASP A 336 -3.52 -26.35 -14.84
N ILE A 337 -3.37 -25.08 -14.44
CA ILE A 337 -2.42 -24.14 -15.05
C ILE A 337 -1.01 -24.44 -14.54
N GLU A 338 -0.11 -24.82 -15.45
CA GLU A 338 1.30 -25.02 -15.15
C GLU A 338 2.01 -23.66 -14.93
N ILE A 339 2.98 -23.63 -14.00
CA ILE A 339 3.80 -22.46 -13.72
C ILE A 339 5.27 -22.76 -13.98
N ASP A 340 6.01 -21.79 -14.51
CA ASP A 340 7.47 -21.89 -14.70
C ASP A 340 8.26 -21.27 -13.54
N TYR A 341 7.64 -20.36 -12.78
CA TYR A 341 8.29 -19.62 -11.70
C TYR A 341 7.32 -19.36 -10.55
N ALA A 342 7.83 -19.43 -9.32
CA ALA A 342 7.12 -19.03 -8.12
C ALA A 342 7.93 -17.98 -7.34
N PHE A 343 7.34 -16.80 -7.13
CA PHE A 343 7.94 -15.73 -6.32
C PHE A 343 7.12 -15.54 -5.04
N ILE A 344 7.81 -15.57 -3.90
CA ILE A 344 7.23 -15.28 -2.58
C ILE A 344 7.93 -14.05 -2.04
N GLY A 345 7.20 -12.95 -1.94
CA GLY A 345 7.76 -11.65 -1.54
C GLY A 345 7.55 -10.56 -2.60
N SER A 346 7.17 -9.36 -2.13
CA SER A 346 7.00 -8.10 -2.84
C SER A 346 6.68 -6.99 -1.81
N CYS A 347 6.38 -5.77 -2.26
CA CYS A 347 5.91 -4.70 -1.38
C CYS A 347 4.56 -5.01 -0.71
N THR A 348 3.71 -5.84 -1.34
CA THR A 348 2.38 -6.20 -0.82
C THR A 348 2.49 -7.25 0.29
N ASN A 349 3.24 -8.32 0.03
CA ASN A 349 3.41 -9.49 0.89
C ASN A 349 4.89 -9.87 0.89
N GLY A 350 5.48 -10.12 2.04
CA GLY A 350 6.93 -10.31 2.19
C GLY A 350 7.40 -10.08 3.63
N ARG A 351 6.46 -10.10 4.56
CA ARG A 351 6.68 -9.94 5.99
C ARG A 351 6.83 -11.33 6.60
N ILE A 352 7.26 -11.39 7.85
CA ILE A 352 7.55 -12.66 8.53
C ILE A 352 6.33 -13.62 8.56
N GLU A 353 5.11 -13.11 8.64
CA GLU A 353 3.91 -13.95 8.60
C GLU A 353 3.67 -14.60 7.24
N ASP A 354 3.97 -13.88 6.13
CA ASP A 354 3.83 -14.41 4.77
C ASP A 354 4.78 -15.58 4.57
N PHE A 355 6.04 -15.44 5.02
CA PHE A 355 7.02 -16.51 4.95
C PHE A 355 6.70 -17.69 5.86
N ARG A 356 6.11 -17.46 7.04
CA ARG A 356 5.62 -18.54 7.91
C ARG A 356 4.45 -19.29 7.27
N ALA A 357 3.53 -18.59 6.61
CA ALA A 357 2.43 -19.21 5.89
C ALA A 357 2.94 -20.06 4.72
N ALA A 358 3.84 -19.51 3.91
CA ALA A 358 4.51 -20.24 2.83
C ALA A 358 5.22 -21.49 3.34
N ALA A 359 6.04 -21.36 4.40
CA ALA A 359 6.77 -22.48 4.99
C ALA A 359 5.85 -23.57 5.54
N LYS A 360 4.68 -23.21 6.09
CA LYS A 360 3.69 -24.19 6.55
C LYS A 360 3.09 -25.00 5.39
N VAL A 361 2.87 -24.37 4.24
CA VAL A 361 2.32 -25.03 3.04
C VAL A 361 3.37 -25.92 2.37
N THR A 362 4.64 -25.53 2.40
CA THR A 362 5.73 -26.25 1.76
C THR A 362 6.44 -27.27 2.66
N ASP A 363 6.00 -27.43 3.91
CA ASP A 363 6.63 -28.35 4.85
C ASP A 363 6.53 -29.80 4.35
N GLY A 364 7.67 -30.48 4.28
CA GLY A 364 7.79 -31.85 3.77
C GLY A 364 7.58 -31.99 2.25
N THR A 365 7.45 -30.90 1.50
CA THR A 365 7.32 -30.94 0.04
C THR A 365 8.59 -30.45 -0.67
N THR A 366 8.70 -30.76 -1.96
CA THR A 366 9.77 -30.28 -2.84
C THR A 366 9.18 -29.49 -3.98
N VAL A 367 9.85 -28.42 -4.39
CA VAL A 367 9.50 -27.69 -5.62
C VAL A 367 9.52 -28.67 -6.79
N ALA A 368 8.49 -28.59 -7.65
CA ALA A 368 8.36 -29.47 -8.80
C ALA A 368 9.53 -29.27 -9.79
N GLU A 369 9.92 -30.34 -10.48
CA GLU A 369 10.97 -30.24 -11.50
C GLU A 369 10.52 -29.31 -12.62
N GLY A 370 11.33 -28.28 -12.91
CA GLY A 370 11.03 -27.27 -13.93
C GLY A 370 10.53 -25.92 -13.39
N VAL A 371 10.27 -25.81 -12.08
CA VAL A 371 9.83 -24.57 -11.40
C VAL A 371 10.96 -23.89 -10.62
#